data_AF-A0A969QR65-F1
#
_entry.id   AF-A0A969QR65-F1
#
_cell.length_a   1.000
_cell.length_b   1.000
_cell.length_c   1.000
_cell.angle_alpha   90.00
_cell.angle_beta   90.00
_cell.angle_gamma   90.00
#
_symmetry.space_group_name_H-M   'P 1'
#
loop_
_entity.id
_entity.type
_entity.pdbx_description
1 polymer ?
#
loop_
_entity_poly.entity_id
_entity_poly.type
_entity_poly.pdbx_seq_one_letter_code
_entity_poly.pdbx_strand_id
1 'polypeptide(L)' 'MSTVKTVTTREAQHHFSKVMEMVEAGEEIIITRRGKKVAQLKSYKDDADFEG' A
#
# COMPACT_ATOMS: atom_id res chain seq x y z
N MET A 1 -13.03 4.63 8.81
CA MET A 1 -11.80 4.36 9.57
C MET A 1 -10.82 3.73 8.60
N SER A 2 -9.76 4.44 8.22
CA SER A 2 -8.77 3.91 7.27
C SER A 2 -7.92 2.85 7.97
N THR A 3 -8.00 1.62 7.50
CA THR A 3 -7.23 0.50 8.05
C THR A 3 -5.80 0.60 7.52
N VAL A 4 -4.84 0.79 8.43
CA VAL A 4 -3.41 0.82 8.10
C VAL A 4 -2.83 -0.56 8.29
N LYS A 5 -2.36 -1.18 7.19
CA LYS A 5 -1.63 -2.45 7.24
C LYS A 5 -0.15 -2.22 7.09
N THR A 6 0.66 -3.07 7.73
CA THR A 6 2.11 -3.05 7.59
C THR A 6 2.57 -4.37 7.01
N VAL A 7 3.36 -4.33 5.94
CA VAL A 7 3.93 -5.50 5.29
C VAL A 7 5.44 -5.34 5.14
N THR A 8 6.15 -6.45 5.06
CA THR A 8 7.57 -6.41 4.72
C THR A 8 7.76 -6.22 3.21
N THR A 9 8.95 -5.78 2.80
CA THR A 9 9.31 -5.66 1.38
C THR A 9 9.18 -7.00 0.64
N ARG A 10 9.49 -8.11 1.32
CA ARG A 10 9.38 -9.45 0.77
C ARG A 10 7.93 -9.87 0.54
N GLU A 11 7.05 -9.62 1.52
CA GLU A 11 5.62 -9.90 1.37
C GLU A 11 4.99 -9.04 0.29
N ALA A 12 5.33 -7.76 0.23
CA ALA A 12 4.87 -6.86 -0.82
C ALA A 12 5.31 -7.35 -2.21
N GLN A 13 6.53 -7.83 -2.36
CA GLN A 13 7.02 -8.37 -3.63
C GLN A 13 6.33 -9.68 -4.02
N HIS A 14 6.11 -10.58 -3.06
CA HIS A 14 5.53 -11.89 -3.31
C HIS A 14 4.00 -11.85 -3.51
N HIS A 15 3.32 -10.90 -2.86
CA HIS A 15 1.87 -10.73 -2.90
C HIS A 15 1.48 -9.36 -3.46
N PHE A 16 2.24 -8.86 -4.43
CA PHE A 16 2.07 -7.50 -4.94
C PHE A 16 0.65 -7.22 -5.45
N SER A 17 0.08 -8.13 -6.23
CA SER A 17 -1.30 -8.00 -6.73
C SER A 17 -2.30 -7.80 -5.59
N LYS A 18 -2.19 -8.60 -4.52
CA LYS A 18 -3.08 -8.52 -3.35
C LYS A 18 -2.88 -7.23 -2.55
N VAL A 19 -1.63 -6.76 -2.45
CA VAL A 19 -1.29 -5.47 -1.84
C VAL A 19 -1.94 -4.33 -2.64
N MET A 20 -1.91 -4.39 -3.98
CA MET A 20 -2.58 -3.41 -4.83
C MET A 20 -4.10 -3.44 -4.67
N GLU A 21 -4.73 -4.63 -4.65
CA GLU A 21 -6.19 -4.75 -4.43
C GLU A 21 -6.64 -4.08 -3.11
N MET A 22 -5.86 -4.27 -2.04
CA MET A 22 -6.10 -3.63 -0.74
C MET A 22 -5.99 -2.09 -0.85
N VAL A 23 -4.97 -1.61 -1.55
CA VAL A 23 -4.76 -0.17 -1.78
C VAL A 23 -5.89 0.41 -2.63
N GLU A 24 -6.33 -0.28 -3.68
CA GLU A 24 -7.46 0.12 -4.53
C GLU A 24 -8.81 0.11 -3.79
N ALA A 25 -8.94 -0.74 -2.77
CA ALA A 25 -10.07 -0.76 -1.85
C ALA A 25 -10.07 0.41 -0.85
N GLY A 26 -8.99 1.21 -0.82
CA GLY A 26 -8.85 2.35 0.09
C GLY A 26 -8.09 2.03 1.38
N GLU A 27 -7.44 0.87 1.47
CA GLU A 27 -6.54 0.57 2.59
C GLU A 27 -5.18 1.27 2.39
N GLU A 28 -4.57 1.66 3.50
CA GLU A 28 -3.23 2.23 3.49
C GLU A 28 -2.22 1.17 3.91
N ILE A 29 -1.15 1.00 3.12
CA ILE A 29 -0.15 -0.04 3.36
C ILE A 29 1.23 0.57 3.58
N ILE A 30 1.82 0.29 4.74
CA ILE A 30 3.19 0.64 5.08
C ILE A 30 4.11 -0.51 4.72
N ILE A 31 5.09 -0.26 3.85
CA ILE A 31 6.17 -1.20 3.56
C ILE A 31 7.31 -0.98 4.54
N THR A 32 7.76 -2.06 5.16
CA THR A 32 8.94 -2.08 6.02
C THR A 32 10.09 -2.88 5.41
N ARG A 33 11.32 -2.47 5.71
CA ARG A 33 12.54 -3.20 5.37
C ARG A 33 13.45 -3.22 6.59
N ARG A 34 13.87 -4.42 7.02
CA ARG A 34 14.68 -4.61 8.25
C ARG A 34 14.06 -3.93 9.48
N GLY A 35 12.74 -4.01 9.61
CA GLY A 35 11.99 -3.42 10.73
C GLY A 35 11.79 -1.90 10.66
N LYS A 36 12.25 -1.22 9.61
CA LYS A 36 12.05 0.23 9.41
C LYS A 36 11.02 0.48 8.33
N LYS A 37 10.14 1.47 8.53
CA LYS A 37 9.22 1.95 7.49
C LYS A 37 10.05 2.57 6.36
N VAL A 38 9.79 2.14 5.12
CA VAL A 38 10.55 2.60 3.94
C VAL A 38 9.66 3.17 2.84
N ALA A 39 8.39 2.78 2.78
CA ALA A 39 7.42 3.31 1.83
C ALA A 39 6.00 3.19 2.39
N GLN A 40 5.08 3.94 1.79
CA GLN A 40 3.65 3.89 2.05
C GLN A 40 2.93 3.84 0.70
N LEU A 41 1.93 2.97 0.59
CA LEU A 41 1.02 2.85 -0.54
C LEU A 41 -0.37 3.29 -0.07
N LYS A 42 -1.00 4.19 -0.82
CA LYS A 42 -2.37 4.67 -0.58
C LYS A 42 -3.12 4.72 -1.91
N SER A 43 -4.44 4.55 -1.85
CA SER A 43 -5.28 4.72 -3.04
C SER A 43 -5.21 6.16 -3.55
N TYR A 44 -5.24 6.32 -4.86
CA TYR A 44 -5.46 7.64 -5.47
C TYR A 44 -6.95 8.02 -5.54
N LYS A 45 -7.89 7.17 -5.07
CA LYS A 45 -9.33 7.49 -5.13
C LYS A 45 -9.75 8.76 -4.37
N ASP A 46 -8.92 9.29 -3.48
CA ASP A 46 -9.11 10.59 -2.83
C ASP A 46 -8.38 11.74 -3.55
N ASP A 47 -7.39 11.43 -4.39
CA ASP A 47 -6.63 12.34 -5.25
C ASP A 47 -7.21 12.21 -6.68
N ALA A 48 -8.39 12.80 -6.89
CA ALA A 48 -9.22 12.66 -8.09
C ALA A 48 -8.64 13.31 -9.37
N ASP A 49 -7.35 13.15 -9.69
CA ASP A 49 -6.73 13.85 -10.82
C ASP A 49 -5.48 13.11 -11.35
N PHE A 50 -5.64 11.91 -11.93
CA PHE A 50 -4.57 11.34 -12.75
C PHE A 50 -5.10 11.04 -14.16
N GLU A 51 -5.01 12.05 -15.04
CA GLU A 51 -5.11 11.88 -16.50
C GLU A 51 -3.75 11.40 -17.02
N GLY A 52 -3.64 10.11 -17.35
CA GLY A 52 -2.44 9.50 -17.92
C GLY A 52 -2.77 8.26 -18.73
#